data_AF-A0A4Q3AW80-F1
#
_entry.id   AF-A0A4Q3AW80-F1
#
_cell.length_a   1.000
_cell.length_b   1.000
_cell.length_c   1.000
_cell.angle_alpha   90.00
_cell.angle_beta   90.00
_cell.angle_gamma   90.00
#
_symmetry.space_group_name_H-M   'P 1'
#
loop_
_entity.id
_entity.type
_entity.pdbx_description
1 polymer ?
#
loop_
_entity_poly.entity_id
_entity_poly.type
_entity_poly.pdbx_seq_one_letter_code
_entity_poly.pdbx_strand_id
1 'polypeptide(L)'
;DQFAKDAGLEIVDPKYFWTKERWDGLQQAIKEDSTKAVLDHGSKKSELLGSKNHDYKFGTVGCVALDKAGNLAAGTSTGGMTNKKYGRVGDAPIIGAGTYCNNETAGISCTGWGEYYIRNVVAKTISDLMEYKGLPVAEASKIVLDKVGKMGGDGGLIALDKKGNMSMPFNTEGMYRGAITADGKIEVSIYK
;
A
#
# COMPACT_ATOMS: atom_id res chain seq x y z
N ASP A 1 20.70 -2.18 7.71
CA ASP A 1 21.10 -3.45 8.36
C ASP A 1 22.04 -3.27 9.55
N GLN A 2 23.06 -2.39 9.48
CA GLN A 2 23.98 -2.19 10.61
C GLN A 2 23.28 -1.88 11.94
N PHE A 3 22.37 -0.91 11.96
CA PHE A 3 21.58 -0.57 13.15
C PHE A 3 20.79 -1.77 13.71
N ALA A 4 20.19 -2.60 12.84
CA ALA A 4 19.44 -3.78 13.26
C ALA A 4 20.34 -4.81 13.94
N LYS A 5 21.56 -5.01 13.40
CA LYS A 5 22.58 -5.87 14.00
C LYS A 5 23.03 -5.35 15.37
N ASP A 6 23.26 -4.04 15.48
CA ASP A 6 23.67 -3.39 16.73
C ASP A 6 22.56 -3.47 17.79
N ALA A 7 21.30 -3.47 17.37
CA ALA A 7 20.12 -3.70 18.21
C ALA A 7 19.87 -5.19 18.55
N GLY A 8 20.73 -6.11 18.11
CA GLY A 8 20.64 -7.54 18.42
C GLY A 8 19.60 -8.32 17.62
N LEU A 9 19.13 -7.80 16.48
CA LEU A 9 18.22 -8.52 15.59
C LEU A 9 18.97 -9.58 14.78
N GLU A 10 18.33 -10.73 14.57
CA GLU A 10 18.84 -11.77 13.69
C GLU A 10 18.91 -11.26 12.24
N ILE A 11 20.10 -11.36 11.64
CA ILE A 11 20.32 -11.02 10.23
C ILE A 11 20.32 -12.31 9.42
N VAL A 12 19.29 -12.49 8.62
CA VAL A 12 19.13 -13.66 7.74
C VAL A 12 19.69 -13.41 6.35
N ASP A 13 20.10 -14.48 5.66
CA ASP A 13 20.46 -14.44 4.24
C ASP A 13 19.22 -14.04 3.42
N PRO A 14 19.32 -13.11 2.43
CA PRO A 14 18.19 -12.73 1.58
C PRO A 14 17.45 -13.88 0.90
N LYS A 15 18.09 -15.05 0.70
CA LYS A 15 17.45 -16.29 0.22
C LYS A 15 16.28 -16.74 1.10
N TYR A 16 16.24 -16.32 2.36
CA TYR A 16 15.11 -16.54 3.25
C TYR A 16 13.79 -16.01 2.65
N PHE A 17 13.82 -14.90 1.92
CA PHE A 17 12.64 -14.29 1.30
C PHE A 17 12.36 -14.78 -0.13
N TRP A 18 13.21 -15.67 -0.67
CA TRP A 18 13.07 -16.18 -2.02
C TRP A 18 11.98 -17.25 -2.09
N THR A 19 11.13 -17.18 -3.11
CA THR A 19 10.23 -18.28 -3.47
C THR A 19 10.27 -18.52 -4.98
N LYS A 20 10.00 -19.77 -5.39
CA LYS A 20 9.98 -20.14 -6.81
C LYS A 20 8.92 -19.34 -7.58
N GLU A 21 7.75 -19.12 -6.98
CA GLU A 21 6.65 -18.39 -7.60
C GLU A 21 7.02 -16.92 -7.88
N ARG A 22 7.66 -16.25 -6.92
CA ARG A 22 8.11 -14.87 -7.09
C ARG A 22 9.28 -14.77 -8.07
N TRP A 23 10.15 -15.78 -8.11
CA TRP A 23 11.22 -15.88 -9.10
C TRP A 23 10.69 -16.05 -10.52
N ASP A 24 9.77 -17.00 -10.73
CA ASP A 24 9.15 -17.25 -12.03
C ASP A 24 8.41 -15.99 -12.53
N GLY A 25 7.69 -15.29 -11.63
CA GLY A 25 7.06 -14.00 -11.94
C GLY A 25 8.05 -12.90 -12.32
N LEU A 26 9.23 -12.84 -11.72
CA LEU A 26 10.29 -11.93 -12.13
C LEU A 26 10.80 -12.25 -13.53
N GLN A 27 11.07 -13.52 -13.84
CA GLN A 27 11.53 -13.94 -15.17
C GLN A 27 10.51 -13.56 -16.26
N GLN A 28 9.23 -13.74 -15.96
CA GLN A 28 8.15 -13.33 -16.86
C GLN A 28 8.12 -11.80 -17.08
N ALA A 29 8.18 -11.01 -16.00
CA ALA A 29 8.19 -9.56 -16.09
C ALA A 29 9.38 -9.02 -16.93
N ILE A 30 10.58 -9.58 -16.74
CA ILE A 30 11.77 -9.22 -17.53
C ILE A 30 11.56 -9.51 -19.01
N LYS A 31 10.98 -10.68 -19.35
CA LYS A 31 10.69 -11.06 -20.74
C LYS A 31 9.68 -10.11 -21.38
N GLU A 32 8.61 -9.77 -20.68
CA GLU A 32 7.57 -8.85 -21.16
C GLU A 32 8.12 -7.44 -21.40
N ASP A 33 8.91 -6.91 -20.46
CA ASP A 33 9.51 -5.58 -20.59
C ASP A 33 10.52 -5.52 -21.75
N SER A 34 11.31 -6.58 -21.93
CA SER A 34 12.24 -6.70 -23.07
C SER A 34 11.49 -6.74 -24.41
N THR A 35 10.35 -7.45 -24.46
CA THR A 35 9.53 -7.54 -25.68
C THR A 35 8.91 -6.18 -26.03
N LYS A 36 8.43 -5.42 -25.03
CA LYS A 36 7.87 -4.07 -25.24
C LYS A 36 8.93 -3.08 -25.72
N ALA A 37 10.13 -3.12 -25.12
CA ALA A 37 11.24 -2.26 -25.53
C ALA A 37 11.61 -2.46 -27.02
N VAL A 38 11.51 -3.68 -27.54
CA VAL A 38 11.76 -3.98 -28.96
C VAL A 38 10.64 -3.46 -29.86
N LEU A 39 9.39 -3.54 -29.42
CA LEU A 39 8.21 -3.09 -30.20
C LEU A 39 8.05 -1.56 -30.25
N ASP A 40 8.57 -0.83 -29.26
CA ASP A 40 8.46 0.63 -29.15
C ASP A 40 9.42 1.42 -30.06
N HIS A 41 10.25 0.76 -30.87
CA HIS A 41 11.03 1.43 -31.93
C HIS A 41 10.17 1.97 -33.10
N GLY A 42 8.83 1.79 -33.07
CA GLY A 42 7.88 2.35 -34.02
C GLY A 42 6.97 3.43 -33.43
N SER A 43 7.41 4.69 -33.46
CA SER A 43 6.63 5.95 -33.41
C SER A 43 5.22 5.94 -32.79
N LYS A 44 5.04 5.43 -31.57
CA LYS A 44 3.83 5.66 -30.76
C LYS A 44 4.23 6.13 -29.37
N LYS A 45 3.43 7.05 -28.81
CA LYS A 45 3.61 7.65 -27.49
C LYS A 45 4.05 6.57 -26.50
N SER A 46 5.20 6.77 -25.86
CA SER A 46 5.66 5.99 -24.71
C SER A 46 4.52 5.92 -23.69
N GLU A 47 3.79 4.81 -23.68
CA GLU A 47 2.95 4.45 -22.54
C GLU A 47 3.92 4.20 -21.39
N LEU A 48 3.78 4.93 -20.28
CA LEU A 48 4.65 4.78 -19.11
C LEU A 48 4.81 3.28 -18.77
N LEU A 49 6.06 2.81 -18.76
CA LEU A 49 6.43 1.45 -18.34
C LEU A 49 5.71 1.13 -17.02
N GLY A 50 4.82 0.12 -17.03
CA GLY A 50 4.02 -0.29 -15.87
C GLY A 50 2.50 -0.01 -15.93
N SER A 51 1.99 0.57 -17.02
CA SER A 51 0.58 1.01 -17.13
C SER A 51 -0.46 -0.09 -17.39
N LYS A 52 -0.07 -1.36 -17.63
CA LYS A 52 -1.03 -2.43 -17.99
C LYS A 52 -0.97 -3.70 -17.15
N ASN A 53 0.16 -4.02 -16.52
CA ASN A 53 0.23 -5.17 -15.59
C ASN A 53 0.11 -4.68 -14.15
N HIS A 54 -1.13 -4.63 -13.69
CA HIS A 54 -1.44 -4.25 -12.32
C HIS A 54 -1.03 -5.37 -11.33
N ASP A 55 -0.96 -6.61 -11.81
CA ASP A 55 -0.71 -7.81 -11.00
C ASP A 55 0.70 -7.92 -10.39
N TYR A 56 1.69 -7.26 -11.00
CA TYR A 56 3.07 -7.27 -10.49
C TYR A 56 3.31 -6.29 -9.33
N LYS A 57 2.27 -5.60 -8.86
CA LYS A 57 2.33 -4.54 -7.84
C LYS A 57 1.85 -5.01 -6.45
N PHE A 58 1.43 -6.27 -6.33
CA PHE A 58 0.78 -6.78 -5.12
C PHE A 58 1.75 -7.56 -4.22
N GLY A 59 2.12 -6.92 -3.11
CA GLY A 59 2.99 -7.49 -2.07
C GLY A 59 3.11 -6.64 -0.81
N THR A 60 2.24 -5.64 -0.64
CA THR A 60 2.20 -4.80 0.56
C THR A 60 1.19 -5.38 1.54
N VAL A 61 1.60 -5.43 2.81
CA VAL A 61 0.75 -5.79 3.95
C VAL A 61 0.74 -4.64 4.93
N GLY A 62 -0.31 -4.55 5.74
CA GLY A 62 -0.34 -3.57 6.80
C GLY A 62 -1.45 -3.82 7.81
N CYS A 63 -1.39 -3.06 8.90
CA CYS A 63 -2.27 -3.19 10.04
C CYS A 63 -2.51 -1.82 10.66
N VAL A 64 -3.74 -1.62 11.15
CA VAL A 64 -4.12 -0.49 12.00
C VAL A 64 -4.83 -1.05 13.23
N ALA A 65 -4.54 -0.49 14.40
CA ALA A 65 -5.08 -0.98 15.66
C ALA A 65 -5.41 0.18 16.61
N LEU A 66 -6.46 -0.01 17.41
CA LEU A 66 -6.88 0.89 18.49
C LEU A 66 -6.81 0.09 19.79
N ASP A 67 -6.02 0.57 20.75
CA ASP A 67 -5.90 -0.09 22.06
C ASP A 67 -6.98 0.36 23.06
N LYS A 68 -7.03 -0.28 24.24
CA LYS A 68 -7.99 0.05 25.30
C LYS A 68 -7.75 1.40 25.96
N ALA A 69 -6.57 1.99 25.80
CA ALA A 69 -6.23 3.32 26.28
C ALA A 69 -6.60 4.41 25.27
N GLY A 70 -7.11 4.03 24.08
CA GLY A 70 -7.49 4.96 23.03
C GLY A 70 -6.34 5.36 22.11
N ASN A 71 -5.20 4.65 22.14
CA ASN A 71 -4.09 4.92 21.23
C ASN A 71 -4.27 4.17 19.92
N LEU A 72 -3.98 4.88 18.83
CA LEU A 72 -3.92 4.33 17.50
C LEU A 72 -2.48 3.97 17.13
N ALA A 73 -2.33 2.86 16.41
CA ALA A 73 -1.08 2.49 15.76
C ALA A 73 -1.35 2.05 14.31
N ALA A 74 -0.38 2.31 13.43
CA ALA A 74 -0.41 1.86 12.04
C ALA A 74 0.98 1.36 11.63
N GLY A 75 1.01 0.30 10.82
CA GLY A 75 2.24 -0.24 10.27
C GLY A 75 2.01 -0.83 8.88
N THR A 76 2.96 -0.59 7.98
CA THR A 76 2.92 -1.10 6.60
C THR A 76 4.29 -1.67 6.24
N SER A 77 4.30 -2.80 5.54
CA SER A 77 5.52 -3.46 5.07
C SER A 77 5.35 -3.98 3.66
N THR A 78 6.42 -4.00 2.87
CA THR A 78 6.36 -4.40 1.46
C THR A 78 7.71 -4.89 0.94
N GLY A 79 7.68 -5.88 0.04
CA GLY A 79 8.81 -6.20 -0.84
C GLY A 79 8.97 -5.20 -1.99
N GLY A 80 7.97 -4.34 -2.22
CA GLY A 80 7.89 -3.44 -3.36
C GLY A 80 7.22 -4.10 -4.57
N MET A 81 7.64 -3.72 -5.77
CA MET A 81 7.11 -4.23 -7.03
C MET A 81 8.06 -5.27 -7.63
N THR A 82 7.49 -6.26 -8.32
CA THR A 82 8.27 -7.15 -9.18
C THR A 82 8.99 -6.33 -10.25
N ASN A 83 10.22 -6.71 -10.58
CA ASN A 83 11.09 -6.02 -11.55
C ASN A 83 11.36 -4.52 -11.24
N LYS A 84 11.28 -4.11 -9.96
CA LYS A 84 11.66 -2.74 -9.57
C LYS A 84 13.14 -2.47 -9.86
N LYS A 85 13.47 -1.24 -10.24
CA LYS A 85 14.87 -0.79 -10.28
C LYS A 85 15.50 -0.91 -8.89
N TYR A 86 16.78 -1.28 -8.85
CA TYR A 86 17.55 -1.31 -7.61
C TYR A 86 17.49 0.07 -6.93
N GLY A 87 17.19 0.07 -5.62
CA GLY A 87 17.02 1.29 -4.85
C GLY A 87 15.68 2.03 -5.00
N ARG A 88 14.72 1.54 -5.81
CA ARG A 88 13.38 2.14 -5.88
C ARG A 88 12.66 2.02 -4.53
N VAL A 89 12.16 3.14 -4.05
CA VAL A 89 11.37 3.26 -2.80
C VAL A 89 9.90 3.54 -3.15
N GLY A 90 8.99 2.76 -2.54
CA GLY A 90 7.54 2.95 -2.64
C GLY A 90 6.99 3.77 -1.47
N ASP A 91 5.68 3.76 -1.30
CA ASP A 91 4.94 4.55 -0.31
C ASP A 91 5.02 4.00 1.13
N ALA A 92 5.10 2.67 1.29
CA ALA A 92 5.04 2.01 2.60
C ALA A 92 5.97 2.60 3.69
N PRO A 93 7.28 2.87 3.42
CA PRO A 93 8.18 3.44 4.43
C PRO A 93 8.08 4.96 4.57
N ILE A 94 7.25 5.64 3.79
CA ILE A 94 7.14 7.10 3.80
C ILE A 94 5.92 7.51 4.64
N ILE A 95 6.20 8.15 5.78
CA ILE A 95 5.17 8.66 6.69
C ILE A 95 4.28 9.68 5.96
N GLY A 96 2.97 9.47 6.05
CA GLY A 96 1.97 10.28 5.37
C GLY A 96 1.62 9.79 3.96
N ALA A 97 2.47 8.97 3.32
CA ALA A 97 2.14 8.34 2.05
C ALA A 97 1.46 6.99 2.28
N GLY A 98 2.24 5.96 2.64
CA GLY A 98 1.76 4.59 2.82
C GLY A 98 1.37 4.25 4.26
N THR A 99 1.93 4.96 5.25
CA THR A 99 1.66 4.74 6.67
C THR A 99 1.46 6.08 7.36
N TYR A 100 0.39 6.23 8.13
CA TYR A 100 0.20 7.41 8.98
C TYR A 100 -0.64 7.05 10.21
N CYS A 101 -0.39 7.72 11.33
CA CYS A 101 -1.18 7.53 12.54
C CYS A 101 -1.27 8.84 13.32
N ASN A 102 -2.48 9.18 13.77
CA ASN A 102 -2.73 10.30 14.68
C ASN A 102 -3.90 9.94 15.60
N ASN A 103 -3.68 10.01 16.92
CA ASN A 103 -4.70 9.69 17.94
C ASN A 103 -5.95 10.59 17.84
N GLU A 104 -5.83 11.78 17.27
CA GLU A 104 -6.99 12.67 17.09
C GLU A 104 -7.85 12.33 15.88
N THR A 105 -7.31 11.56 14.92
CA THR A 105 -7.98 11.18 13.68
C THR A 105 -8.03 9.67 13.50
N ALA A 106 -7.06 9.08 12.80
CA ALA A 106 -7.03 7.68 12.41
C ALA A 106 -5.61 7.12 12.25
N GLY A 107 -5.50 5.81 12.47
CA GLY A 107 -4.41 4.97 11.96
C GLY A 107 -4.74 4.52 10.54
N ILE A 108 -3.79 4.64 9.62
CA ILE A 108 -3.97 4.41 8.18
C ILE A 108 -2.79 3.63 7.61
N SER A 109 -3.08 2.57 6.88
CA SER A 109 -2.10 1.78 6.12
C SER A 109 -2.60 1.57 4.69
N CYS A 110 -1.72 1.79 3.72
CA CYS A 110 -2.04 1.76 2.31
C CYS A 110 -1.34 0.61 1.58
N THR A 111 -1.90 0.24 0.43
CA THR A 111 -1.35 -0.72 -0.51
C THR A 111 -1.69 -0.30 -1.93
N GLY A 112 -0.76 -0.42 -2.87
CA GLY A 112 -1.02 -0.06 -4.27
C GLY A 112 0.20 0.48 -5.00
N TRP A 113 -0.07 1.28 -6.03
CA TRP A 113 0.99 1.90 -6.82
C TRP A 113 1.63 3.08 -6.07
N GLY A 114 2.71 2.78 -5.36
CA GLY A 114 3.39 3.70 -4.44
C GLY A 114 3.67 5.11 -4.97
N GLU A 115 4.05 5.29 -6.24
CA GLU A 115 4.29 6.62 -6.81
C GLU A 115 3.04 7.53 -6.74
N TYR A 116 1.84 6.98 -6.94
CA TYR A 116 0.59 7.75 -6.79
C TYR A 116 0.25 8.05 -5.33
N TYR A 117 0.56 7.12 -4.43
CA TYR A 117 0.33 7.28 -3.00
C TYR A 117 1.25 8.34 -2.39
N ILE A 118 2.52 8.37 -2.81
CA ILE A 118 3.49 9.41 -2.45
C ILE A 118 3.06 10.76 -2.98
N ARG A 119 2.77 10.87 -4.29
CA ARG A 119 2.40 12.15 -4.93
C ARG A 119 1.13 12.78 -4.36
N ASN A 120 0.24 11.96 -3.80
CA ASN A 120 -1.00 12.43 -3.17
C ASN A 120 -0.93 12.49 -1.65
N VAL A 121 0.19 12.07 -1.03
CA VAL A 121 0.34 12.01 0.43
C VAL A 121 -0.90 11.34 1.07
N VAL A 122 -1.27 10.17 0.54
CA VAL A 122 -2.61 9.58 0.71
C VAL A 122 -3.02 9.46 2.17
N ALA A 123 -2.18 8.80 2.98
CA ALA A 123 -2.51 8.55 4.38
C ALA A 123 -2.64 9.86 5.19
N LYS A 124 -1.76 10.85 4.97
CA LYS A 124 -1.88 12.16 5.65
C LYS A 124 -3.11 12.92 5.18
N THR A 125 -3.40 12.93 3.87
CA THR A 125 -4.54 13.65 3.31
C THR A 125 -5.86 13.16 3.89
N ILE A 126 -5.99 11.85 4.14
CA ILE A 126 -7.16 11.29 4.83
C ILE A 126 -7.26 11.87 6.25
N SER A 127 -6.17 11.86 7.01
CA SER A 127 -6.13 12.50 8.33
C SER A 127 -6.48 14.00 8.27
N ASP A 128 -5.98 14.74 7.28
CA ASP A 128 -6.26 16.18 7.12
C ASP A 128 -7.73 16.46 6.84
N LEU A 129 -8.37 15.62 6.02
CA LEU A 129 -9.79 15.74 5.74
C LEU A 129 -10.63 15.46 7.00
N MET A 130 -10.21 14.51 7.83
CA MET A 130 -10.86 14.26 9.12
C MET A 130 -10.63 15.44 10.07
N GLU A 131 -9.41 15.93 10.19
CA GLU A 131 -9.01 16.99 11.13
C GLU A 131 -9.64 18.35 10.77
N TYR A 132 -9.49 18.79 9.52
CA TYR A 132 -9.84 20.14 9.12
C TYR A 132 -11.25 20.27 8.56
N LYS A 133 -11.85 19.18 8.09
CA LYS A 133 -13.23 19.18 7.55
C LYS A 133 -14.20 18.35 8.37
N GLY A 134 -13.75 17.67 9.43
CA GLY A 134 -14.60 16.84 10.26
C GLY A 134 -15.21 15.64 9.52
N LEU A 135 -14.63 15.23 8.38
CA LEU A 135 -15.21 14.14 7.59
C LEU A 135 -15.06 12.80 8.32
N PRO A 136 -16.07 11.90 8.25
CA PRO A 136 -15.92 10.53 8.71
C PRO A 136 -14.80 9.80 7.97
N VAL A 137 -14.11 8.87 8.66
CA VAL A 137 -12.97 8.12 8.09
C VAL A 137 -13.32 7.43 6.77
N ALA A 138 -14.52 6.90 6.63
CA ALA A 138 -14.98 6.24 5.41
C ALA A 138 -15.13 7.22 4.23
N GLU A 139 -15.64 8.42 4.48
CA GLU A 139 -15.82 9.44 3.46
C GLU A 139 -14.46 10.02 3.03
N ALA A 140 -13.62 10.39 4.00
CA ALA A 140 -12.27 10.89 3.75
C ALA A 140 -11.44 9.88 2.93
N SER A 141 -11.49 8.59 3.31
CA SER A 141 -10.77 7.52 2.61
C SER A 141 -11.24 7.35 1.17
N LYS A 142 -12.56 7.39 0.93
CA LYS A 142 -13.12 7.29 -0.42
C LYS A 142 -12.70 8.46 -1.31
N ILE A 143 -12.80 9.69 -0.81
CA ILE A 143 -12.42 10.90 -1.56
C ILE A 143 -10.97 10.82 -2.04
N VAL A 144 -10.06 10.42 -1.16
CA VAL A 144 -8.63 10.35 -1.48
C VAL A 144 -8.34 9.20 -2.45
N LEU A 145 -8.97 8.03 -2.26
CA LEU A 145 -8.81 6.91 -3.18
C LEU A 145 -9.36 7.22 -4.59
N ASP A 146 -10.51 7.91 -4.67
CA ASP A 146 -11.08 8.37 -5.94
C ASP A 146 -10.13 9.35 -6.66
N LYS A 147 -9.45 10.23 -5.91
CA LYS A 147 -8.41 11.13 -6.45
C LYS A 147 -7.24 10.34 -7.03
N VAL A 148 -6.75 9.31 -6.32
CA VAL A 148 -5.70 8.41 -6.81
C VAL A 148 -6.13 7.71 -8.10
N GLY A 149 -7.36 7.17 -8.13
CA GLY A 149 -7.95 6.53 -9.30
C GLY A 149 -8.03 7.45 -10.53
N LYS A 150 -8.46 8.71 -10.33
CA LYS A 150 -8.51 9.71 -11.41
C LYS A 150 -7.14 10.05 -12.02
N MET A 151 -6.06 9.82 -11.29
CA MET A 151 -4.70 10.00 -11.79
C MET A 151 -4.15 8.76 -12.52
N GLY A 152 -4.89 7.66 -12.53
CA GLY A 152 -4.45 6.36 -13.08
C GLY A 152 -3.73 5.47 -12.07
N GLY A 153 -3.78 5.81 -10.77
CA GLY A 153 -3.25 4.96 -9.70
C GLY A 153 -4.28 3.96 -9.20
N ASP A 154 -3.81 2.80 -8.79
CA ASP A 154 -4.62 1.72 -8.23
C ASP A 154 -4.11 1.27 -6.85
N GLY A 155 -5.00 0.67 -6.07
CA GLY A 155 -4.73 0.08 -4.76
C GLY A 155 -5.91 0.13 -3.80
N GLY A 156 -5.60 0.20 -2.52
CA GLY A 156 -6.55 0.40 -1.45
C GLY A 156 -5.85 0.79 -0.15
N LEU A 157 -6.64 0.82 0.91
CA LEU A 157 -6.15 1.13 2.24
C LEU A 157 -7.05 0.52 3.30
N ILE A 158 -6.51 0.43 4.52
CA ILE A 158 -7.27 0.23 5.74
C ILE A 158 -7.08 1.45 6.65
N ALA A 159 -8.15 1.87 7.30
CA ALA A 159 -8.15 2.98 8.23
C ALA A 159 -9.05 2.68 9.43
N LEU A 160 -8.62 3.12 10.61
CA LEU A 160 -9.32 2.97 11.88
C LEU A 160 -9.26 4.29 12.64
N ASP A 161 -10.42 4.87 12.94
CA ASP A 161 -10.48 6.11 13.71
C ASP A 161 -10.50 5.89 15.23
N LYS A 162 -10.31 6.97 16.01
CA LYS A 162 -10.29 6.91 17.47
C LYS A 162 -11.62 6.46 18.12
N LYS A 163 -12.71 6.42 17.36
CA LYS A 163 -14.02 5.93 17.80
C LYS A 163 -14.25 4.47 17.44
N GLY A 164 -13.28 3.81 16.80
CA GLY A 164 -13.38 2.43 16.36
C GLY A 164 -14.07 2.25 15.00
N ASN A 165 -14.34 3.34 14.26
CA ASN A 165 -14.90 3.20 12.92
C ASN A 165 -13.82 2.74 11.95
N MET A 166 -14.14 1.73 11.15
CA MET A 166 -13.24 1.13 10.17
C MET A 166 -13.59 1.57 8.75
N SER A 167 -12.58 1.71 7.90
CA SER A 167 -12.73 1.87 6.46
C SER A 167 -11.71 1.03 5.73
N MET A 168 -12.13 0.31 4.69
CA MET A 168 -11.25 -0.55 3.89
C MET A 168 -11.49 -0.40 2.38
N PRO A 169 -11.45 0.80 1.79
CA PRO A 169 -11.77 1.00 0.39
C PRO A 169 -10.61 0.59 -0.52
N PHE A 170 -10.95 0.09 -1.71
CA PHE A 170 -10.00 -0.27 -2.76
C PHE A 170 -10.63 -0.06 -4.14
N ASN A 171 -9.80 0.33 -5.12
CA ASN A 171 -10.20 0.56 -6.50
C ASN A 171 -9.65 -0.52 -7.46
N THR A 172 -8.94 -1.50 -6.94
CA THR A 172 -8.57 -2.76 -7.61
C THR A 172 -9.76 -3.72 -7.71
N GLU A 173 -9.58 -4.85 -8.41
CA GLU A 173 -10.57 -5.93 -8.47
C GLU A 173 -10.80 -6.59 -7.10
N GLY A 174 -9.74 -6.71 -6.30
CA GLY A 174 -9.78 -7.24 -4.94
C GLY A 174 -8.68 -6.66 -4.05
N MET A 175 -8.87 -6.81 -2.74
CA MET A 175 -7.89 -6.49 -1.70
C MET A 175 -8.10 -7.46 -0.53
N TYR A 176 -7.08 -8.29 -0.26
CA TYR A 176 -7.05 -9.15 0.92
C TYR A 176 -7.12 -8.28 2.18
N ARG A 177 -8.17 -8.47 2.97
CA ARG A 177 -8.41 -7.68 4.18
C ARG A 177 -9.17 -8.48 5.22
N GLY A 178 -8.97 -8.09 6.47
CA GLY A 178 -9.78 -8.56 7.59
C GLY A 178 -9.75 -7.59 8.75
N ALA A 179 -10.69 -7.78 9.66
CA ALA A 179 -10.85 -6.98 10.86
C ALA A 179 -11.29 -7.85 12.04
N ILE A 180 -10.96 -7.41 13.25
CA ILE A 180 -11.48 -7.93 14.50
C ILE A 180 -12.02 -6.75 15.29
N THR A 181 -13.31 -6.77 15.60
CA THR A 181 -13.97 -5.71 16.35
C THR A 181 -13.79 -5.91 17.87
N ALA A 182 -14.15 -4.89 18.66
CA ALA A 182 -14.00 -4.94 20.12
C ALA A 182 -14.82 -6.05 20.80
N ASP A 183 -15.94 -6.46 20.20
CA ASP A 183 -16.78 -7.61 20.62
C ASP A 183 -16.27 -8.95 20.09
N GLY A 184 -15.13 -8.98 19.40
CA GLY A 184 -14.47 -10.20 18.93
C GLY A 184 -15.01 -10.74 17.61
N LYS A 185 -15.87 -10.00 16.90
CA LYS A 185 -16.36 -10.39 15.58
C LYS A 185 -15.22 -10.31 14.57
N ILE A 186 -15.03 -11.40 13.84
CA ILE A 186 -14.02 -11.50 12.79
C ILE A 186 -14.69 -11.28 11.43
N GLU A 187 -14.12 -10.39 10.63
CA GLU A 187 -14.55 -10.12 9.26
C GLU A 187 -13.37 -10.38 8.32
N VAL A 188 -13.59 -11.12 7.23
CA VAL A 188 -12.57 -11.41 6.21
C VAL A 188 -13.20 -11.22 4.84
N SER A 189 -12.47 -10.56 3.94
CA SER A 189 -12.96 -10.28 2.58
C SER A 189 -11.81 -10.14 1.59
N ILE A 190 -12.11 -10.38 0.31
CA ILE A 190 -11.15 -10.22 -0.79
C ILE A 190 -11.76 -9.33 -1.85
N TYR A 191 -12.94 -9.70 -2.37
CA TYR A 191 -13.65 -8.95 -3.40
C TYR A 191 -14.64 -7.92 -2.81
N LYS A 192 -15.32 -7.19 -3.69
CA LYS A 192 -16.37 -6.20 -3.34
C LYS A 192 -17.71 -6.88 -3.05
#